data_AF-A0A8E1ZWE2-F1
#
_entry.id   AF-A0A8E1ZWE2-F1
#
_cell.length_a   1.000
_cell.length_b   1.000
_cell.length_c   1.000
_cell.angle_alpha   90.00
_cell.angle_beta   90.00
_cell.angle_gamma   90.00
#
_symmetry.space_group_name_H-M   'P 1'
#
loop_
_entity.id
_entity.type
_entity.pdbx_description
1 polymer ?
#
loop_
_entity_poly.entity_id
_entity_poly.type
_entity_poly.pdbx_seq_one_letter_code
_entity_poly.pdbx_strand_id
1 'polypeptide(L)'
;MQRRNFFKSIAATGLGAALSPVIKSAPVYTADSVKPKTNIAEAMAVPRTTLSMPGKYPGRVVKVNNANAVVDGKPSEEAAYEMLKRCMLELTGEHDLSKAWLQFVGPEDVIGIKVNPVAGKLLTTSHAVTRSIVKQLEEAGINRSNITSVRLKLPDIQLVRTIRTG
;
A
#
# COMPACT_ATOMS: atom_id res chain seq x y z
N MET A 1 20.73 -4.83 -21.77
CA MET A 1 20.96 -3.41 -22.12
C MET A 1 20.87 -2.54 -20.87
N GLN A 2 21.92 -1.78 -20.54
CA GLN A 2 21.87 -0.81 -19.45
C GLN A 2 21.07 0.43 -19.89
N ARG A 3 20.08 0.86 -19.09
CA ARG A 3 19.20 2.03 -19.37
C ARG A 3 19.94 3.29 -19.81
N ARG A 4 21.22 3.46 -19.43
CA ARG A 4 22.07 4.61 -19.76
C ARG A 4 22.53 4.65 -21.22
N ASN A 5 22.63 3.52 -21.90
CA ASN A 5 23.17 3.46 -23.26
C ASN A 5 22.10 3.72 -24.33
N PHE A 6 20.82 3.50 -24.00
CA PHE A 6 19.68 3.71 -24.90
C PHE A 6 19.43 5.19 -25.23
N PHE A 7 19.59 6.09 -24.25
CA PHE A 7 19.45 7.54 -24.48
C PHE A 7 20.62 8.12 -25.30
N LYS A 8 21.82 7.54 -25.19
CA LYS A 8 22.98 7.97 -25.98
C LYS A 8 22.86 7.57 -27.45
N SER A 9 22.29 6.41 -27.75
CA SER A 9 22.08 5.98 -29.13
C SER A 9 21.06 6.85 -29.88
N ILE A 10 20.02 7.34 -29.21
CA ILE A 10 19.01 8.22 -29.82
C ILE A 10 19.61 9.58 -30.22
N ALA A 11 20.53 10.12 -29.42
CA ALA A 11 21.19 11.39 -29.71
C ALA A 11 22.09 11.34 -30.96
N ALA A 12 22.73 10.19 -31.24
CA ALA A 12 23.64 10.04 -32.38
C ALA A 12 22.91 9.89 -33.73
N THR A 13 21.69 9.36 -33.75
CA THR A 13 20.86 9.21 -34.97
C THR A 13 20.05 10.46 -35.35
N GLY A 14 20.07 11.52 -34.54
CA GLY A 14 19.23 12.72 -34.72
C GLY A 14 19.54 13.56 -35.97
N LEU A 15 20.71 13.42 -36.60
CA LEU A 15 21.10 14.22 -37.77
C LEU A 15 20.47 13.75 -39.09
N GLY A 16 20.02 12.49 -39.20
CA GLY A 16 19.39 11.95 -40.42
C GLY A 16 17.87 12.13 -40.48
N ALA A 17 17.25 12.55 -39.37
CA ALA A 17 15.80 12.57 -39.24
C ALA A 17 15.15 13.87 -39.78
N ALA A 18 15.92 14.94 -39.98
CA ALA A 18 15.41 16.27 -40.32
C ALA A 18 14.71 16.40 -41.70
N LEU A 19 14.70 15.34 -42.53
CA LEU A 19 14.08 15.33 -43.87
C LEU A 19 12.84 14.42 -43.99
N SER A 20 12.39 13.77 -42.91
CA SER A 20 11.16 12.96 -42.96
C SER A 20 9.91 13.83 -42.73
N PRO A 21 8.89 13.80 -43.62
CA PRO A 21 7.66 14.58 -43.46
C PRO A 21 6.86 14.20 -42.21
N VAL A 22 7.14 13.03 -41.61
CA VAL A 22 6.51 12.56 -40.37
C VAL A 22 6.91 13.40 -39.15
N ILE A 23 8.06 14.07 -39.17
CA ILE A 23 8.50 14.92 -38.04
C ILE A 23 7.71 16.23 -37.99
N LYS A 24 7.26 16.75 -39.14
CA LYS A 24 6.45 17.98 -39.17
C LYS A 24 5.05 17.80 -38.56
N SER A 25 4.59 16.56 -38.43
CA SER A 25 3.30 16.21 -37.79
C SER A 25 3.44 15.79 -36.33
N ALA A 26 4.66 15.71 -35.79
CA ALA A 26 4.83 15.45 -34.36
C ALA A 26 4.44 16.72 -33.60
N PRO A 27 3.45 16.68 -32.69
CA PRO A 27 3.15 17.82 -31.84
C PRO A 27 4.41 18.15 -31.05
N VAL A 28 4.90 19.38 -31.21
CA VAL A 28 5.92 19.93 -30.32
C VAL A 28 5.24 20.07 -28.97
N TYR A 29 5.41 19.07 -28.10
CA TYR A 29 5.08 19.20 -26.70
C TYR A 29 6.04 20.23 -26.12
N THR A 30 5.65 21.51 -26.16
CA THR A 30 6.21 22.50 -25.26
C THR A 30 5.83 22.02 -23.87
N ALA A 31 6.80 21.43 -23.17
CA ALA A 31 6.62 21.14 -21.76
C ALA A 31 6.40 22.49 -21.09
N ASP A 32 5.15 22.88 -20.87
CA ASP A 32 4.82 24.01 -20.01
C ASP A 32 5.56 23.77 -18.70
N SER A 33 6.59 24.58 -18.47
CA SER A 33 7.56 24.40 -17.38
C SER A 33 6.96 24.75 -16.01
N VAL A 34 5.66 25.03 -15.98
CA VAL A 34 4.89 25.31 -14.78
C VAL A 34 4.77 24.01 -13.99
N LYS A 35 5.78 23.75 -13.15
CA LYS A 35 5.68 22.71 -12.13
C LYS A 35 4.39 22.98 -11.34
N PRO A 36 3.49 22.00 -11.20
CA PRO A 36 2.30 22.17 -10.40
C PRO A 36 2.72 22.57 -8.98
N LYS A 37 2.10 23.63 -8.46
CA LYS A 37 2.37 24.12 -7.09
C LYS A 37 2.16 22.96 -6.12
N THR A 38 3.20 22.60 -5.38
CA THR A 38 3.12 21.56 -4.35
C THR A 38 2.70 22.18 -3.02
N ASN A 39 2.04 21.40 -2.17
CA ASN A 39 1.66 21.78 -0.81
C ASN A 39 2.79 21.50 0.21
N ILE A 40 4.06 21.47 -0.22
CA ILE A 40 5.18 21.07 0.66
C ILE A 40 5.33 22.03 1.84
N ALA A 41 5.24 23.34 1.60
CA ALA A 41 5.35 24.34 2.67
C ALA A 41 4.22 24.21 3.70
N GLU A 42 3.00 23.94 3.23
CA GLU A 42 1.83 23.69 4.07
C GLU A 42 2.00 22.39 4.89
N ALA A 43 2.48 21.32 4.25
CA ALA A 43 2.75 20.05 4.93
C ALA A 43 3.86 20.16 5.98
N MET A 44 4.89 20.97 5.73
CA MET A 44 5.97 21.23 6.69
C MET A 44 5.56 22.11 7.86
N ALA A 45 4.53 22.94 7.70
CA ALA A 45 3.99 23.78 8.77
C ALA A 45 3.14 23.00 9.78
N VAL A 46 2.71 21.77 9.45
CA VAL A 46 1.95 20.92 10.37
C VAL A 46 2.83 20.56 11.57
N PRO A 47 2.40 20.87 12.82
CA PRO A 47 3.16 20.52 14.01
C PRO A 47 3.42 19.01 14.09
N ARG A 48 4.67 18.65 14.37
CA ARG A 48 5.07 17.25 14.51
C ARG A 48 4.60 16.73 15.87
N THR A 49 3.87 15.63 15.82
CA THR A 49 3.42 14.87 17.00
C THR A 49 4.27 13.61 17.17
N THR A 50 4.07 12.89 18.28
CA THR A 50 4.68 11.57 18.52
C THR A 50 4.29 10.52 17.46
N LEU A 51 3.20 10.75 16.72
CA LEU A 51 2.75 9.90 15.62
C LEU A 51 3.29 10.35 14.26
N SER A 52 3.98 11.50 14.18
CA SER A 52 4.57 11.99 12.92
C SER A 52 5.77 11.15 12.51
N MET A 53 6.00 11.02 11.19
CA MET A 53 7.15 10.30 10.61
C MET A 53 8.46 10.65 11.30
N PRO A 54 9.32 9.71 11.72
CA PRO A 54 9.29 8.29 11.37
C PRO A 54 8.24 7.45 12.12
N GLY A 55 7.49 8.04 13.05
CA GLY A 55 6.42 7.41 13.81
C GLY A 55 6.89 6.70 15.08
N LYS A 56 5.94 6.21 15.87
CA LYS A 56 6.14 5.50 17.14
C LYS A 56 6.94 4.20 16.98
N TYR A 57 6.92 3.60 15.79
CA TYR A 57 7.48 2.28 15.53
C TYR A 57 8.69 2.39 14.61
N PRO A 58 9.93 2.18 15.11
CA PRO A 58 11.08 2.03 14.23
C PRO A 58 10.85 0.83 13.30
N GLY A 59 11.39 0.87 12.09
CA GLY A 59 11.19 -0.18 11.09
C GLY A 59 11.62 -1.55 11.60
N ARG A 60 10.66 -2.35 12.09
CA ARG A 60 10.88 -3.69 12.63
C ARG A 60 10.13 -4.70 11.76
N VAL A 61 10.79 -5.82 11.48
CA VAL A 61 10.23 -6.90 10.67
C VAL A 61 10.20 -8.16 11.52
N VAL A 62 9.03 -8.80 11.59
CA VAL A 62 8.84 -10.13 12.18
C VAL A 62 8.50 -11.10 11.06
N LYS A 63 9.15 -12.26 11.06
CA LYS A 63 8.90 -13.34 10.10
C LYS A 63 8.49 -14.61 10.85
N VAL A 64 7.31 -15.11 10.52
CA VAL A 64 6.82 -16.41 11.00
C VAL A 64 6.65 -17.37 9.81
N ASN A 65 6.82 -18.66 10.07
CA ASN A 65 6.58 -19.72 9.09
C ASN A 65 5.71 -20.80 9.75
N ASN A 66 4.85 -21.43 8.96
CA ASN A 66 4.11 -22.63 9.35
C ASN A 66 4.11 -23.59 8.15
N ALA A 67 4.53 -24.84 8.37
CA ALA A 67 4.58 -25.87 7.32
C ALA A 67 3.19 -26.17 6.73
N ASN A 68 2.14 -25.98 7.52
CA ASN A 68 0.74 -26.23 7.14
C ASN A 68 0.03 -24.94 6.68
N ALA A 69 0.76 -23.86 6.39
CA ALA A 69 0.16 -22.60 5.93
C ALA A 69 -0.61 -22.77 4.61
N VAL A 70 -0.16 -23.70 3.76
CA VAL A 70 -0.80 -24.06 2.49
C VAL A 70 -0.84 -25.58 2.38
N VAL A 71 -2.04 -26.15 2.25
CA VAL A 71 -2.28 -27.59 2.09
C VAL A 71 -3.05 -27.79 0.79
N ASP A 72 -2.60 -28.68 -0.08
CA ASP A 72 -3.20 -28.95 -1.39
C ASP A 72 -3.44 -27.68 -2.24
N GLY A 73 -2.50 -26.74 -2.19
CA GLY A 73 -2.58 -25.46 -2.90
C GLY A 73 -3.62 -24.48 -2.32
N LYS A 74 -4.17 -24.75 -1.14
CA LYS A 74 -5.14 -23.89 -0.45
C LYS A 74 -4.56 -23.36 0.86
N PRO A 75 -4.62 -22.04 1.10
CA PRO A 75 -4.22 -21.48 2.39
C PRO A 75 -5.10 -21.99 3.54
N SER A 76 -4.48 -22.40 4.64
CA SER A 76 -5.18 -22.81 5.86
C SER A 76 -5.55 -21.58 6.71
N GLU A 77 -6.83 -21.44 7.06
CA GLU A 77 -7.32 -20.35 7.93
C GLU A 77 -6.74 -20.44 9.35
N GLU A 78 -6.63 -21.65 9.89
CA GLU A 78 -6.10 -21.87 11.24
C GLU A 78 -4.61 -21.54 11.35
N ALA A 79 -3.79 -22.06 10.42
CA ALA A 79 -2.39 -21.69 10.32
C ALA A 79 -2.19 -20.18 10.10
N ALA A 80 -3.01 -19.53 9.25
CA ALA A 80 -2.94 -18.08 9.02
C ALA A 80 -3.25 -17.28 10.30
N TYR A 81 -4.26 -17.71 11.06
CA TYR A 81 -4.63 -17.09 12.32
C TYR A 81 -3.50 -17.19 13.35
N GLU A 82 -2.93 -18.38 13.54
CA GLU A 82 -1.83 -18.58 14.49
C GLU A 82 -0.55 -17.84 14.08
N MET A 83 -0.24 -17.82 12.78
CA MET A 83 0.89 -17.03 12.26
C MET A 83 0.69 -15.54 12.52
N LEU A 84 -0.50 -15.00 12.21
CA LEU A 84 -0.81 -13.59 12.42
C LEU A 84 -0.76 -13.22 13.91
N LYS A 85 -1.31 -14.07 14.78
CA LYS A 85 -1.25 -13.89 16.24
C LYS A 85 0.20 -13.78 16.72
N ARG A 86 1.06 -14.73 16.34
CA ARG A 86 2.49 -14.70 16.72
C ARG A 86 3.19 -13.46 16.20
N CYS A 87 2.94 -13.09 14.94
CA CYS A 87 3.46 -11.86 14.36
C CYS A 87 3.06 -10.63 15.17
N MET A 88 1.78 -10.50 15.52
CA MET A 88 1.28 -9.34 16.26
C MET A 88 1.93 -9.23 17.64
N LEU A 89 1.93 -10.33 18.41
CA LEU A 89 2.54 -10.36 19.75
C LEU A 89 4.04 -10.06 19.70
N GLU A 90 4.78 -10.66 18.77
CA GLU A 90 6.22 -10.42 18.65
C GLU A 90 6.52 -9.00 18.17
N LEU A 91 5.74 -8.47 17.21
CA LEU A 91 5.92 -7.14 16.63
C LEU A 91 5.72 -6.04 17.68
N THR A 92 4.66 -6.17 18.49
CA THR A 92 4.29 -5.18 19.52
C THR A 92 4.99 -5.40 20.85
N GLY A 93 5.47 -6.61 21.13
CA GLY A 93 5.99 -7.00 22.44
C GLY A 93 4.90 -7.28 23.48
N GLU A 94 3.63 -7.33 23.09
CA GLU A 94 2.52 -7.64 23.98
C GLU A 94 2.38 -9.15 24.23
N HIS A 95 1.82 -9.51 25.38
CA HIS A 95 1.45 -10.89 25.70
C HIS A 95 -0.02 -11.20 25.43
N ASP A 96 -0.83 -10.14 25.27
CA ASP A 96 -2.25 -10.23 24.97
C ASP A 96 -2.52 -9.74 23.54
N LEU A 97 -3.28 -10.53 22.79
CA LEU A 97 -3.52 -10.25 21.37
C LEU A 97 -4.40 -9.02 21.18
N SER A 98 -5.40 -8.83 22.03
CA SER A 98 -6.28 -7.66 21.98
C SER A 98 -5.50 -6.39 22.25
N LYS A 99 -4.64 -6.37 23.28
CA LYS A 99 -3.72 -5.25 23.55
C LYS A 99 -2.78 -4.98 22.37
N ALA A 100 -2.28 -6.02 21.69
CA ALA A 100 -1.43 -5.85 20.50
C ALA A 100 -2.15 -5.11 19.37
N TRP A 101 -3.40 -5.48 19.05
CA TRP A 101 -4.19 -4.79 18.04
C TRP A 101 -4.58 -3.37 18.46
N LEU A 102 -4.92 -3.18 19.73
CA LEU A 102 -5.33 -1.88 20.28
C LEU A 102 -4.20 -0.84 20.32
N GLN A 103 -2.96 -1.22 20.00
CA GLN A 103 -1.90 -0.27 19.75
C GLN A 103 -2.03 0.48 18.40
N PHE A 104 -2.78 -0.09 17.45
CA PHE A 104 -2.90 0.43 16.08
C PHE A 104 -4.29 0.99 15.75
N VAL A 105 -5.33 0.43 16.38
CA VAL A 105 -6.74 0.78 16.16
C VAL A 105 -7.49 0.82 17.49
N GLY A 106 -8.56 1.59 17.57
CA GLY A 106 -9.45 1.67 18.74
C GLY A 106 -10.86 1.09 18.46
N PRO A 107 -11.65 0.77 19.51
CA PRO A 107 -13.00 0.18 19.38
C PRO A 107 -13.98 0.98 18.50
N GLU A 108 -13.81 2.31 18.48
CA GLU A 108 -14.66 3.24 17.73
C GLU A 108 -14.18 3.48 16.28
N ASP A 109 -13.04 2.91 15.88
CA ASP A 109 -12.50 3.13 14.54
C ASP A 109 -13.30 2.40 13.47
N VAL A 110 -13.47 3.06 12.31
CA VAL A 110 -13.96 2.42 11.08
C VAL A 110 -12.75 1.95 10.25
N ILE A 111 -12.60 0.64 10.12
CA ILE A 111 -11.41 -0.02 9.60
C ILE A 111 -11.64 -0.49 8.16
N GLY A 112 -10.82 0.03 7.23
CA GLY A 112 -10.73 -0.46 5.85
C GLY A 112 -9.57 -1.43 5.66
N ILE A 113 -9.85 -2.72 5.45
CA ILE A 113 -8.83 -3.73 5.13
C ILE A 113 -8.54 -3.70 3.63
N LYS A 114 -7.37 -3.19 3.28
CA LYS A 114 -6.91 -3.12 1.90
C LYS A 114 -6.49 -4.50 1.38
N VAL A 115 -7.25 -5.06 0.45
CA VAL A 115 -6.90 -6.32 -0.24
C VAL A 115 -6.30 -6.07 -1.63
N ASN A 116 -5.40 -6.95 -2.07
CA ASN A 116 -4.86 -6.96 -3.43
C ASN A 116 -5.54 -8.05 -4.27
N PRO A 117 -6.41 -7.70 -5.23
CA PRO A 117 -7.10 -8.67 -6.08
C PRO A 117 -6.36 -9.01 -7.39
N VAL A 118 -5.18 -8.43 -7.64
CA VAL A 118 -4.52 -8.46 -8.95
C VAL A 118 -3.72 -9.75 -9.13
N ALA A 119 -3.62 -10.23 -10.38
CA ALA A 119 -2.81 -11.36 -10.84
C ALA A 119 -3.38 -12.79 -10.62
N GLY A 120 -4.70 -12.92 -10.44
CA GLY A 120 -5.39 -14.22 -10.46
C GLY A 120 -5.41 -14.95 -9.11
N LYS A 121 -6.05 -16.12 -9.06
CA LYS A 121 -6.43 -16.80 -7.80
C LYS A 121 -5.25 -17.12 -6.87
N LEU A 122 -4.05 -17.33 -7.42
CA LEU A 122 -2.85 -17.67 -6.64
C LEU A 122 -2.06 -16.46 -6.15
N LEU A 123 -2.28 -15.27 -6.73
CA LEU A 123 -1.51 -14.05 -6.44
C LEU A 123 -2.35 -12.95 -5.76
N THR A 124 -3.64 -13.22 -5.53
CA THR A 124 -4.52 -12.38 -4.71
C THR A 124 -4.27 -12.60 -3.23
N THR A 125 -4.56 -11.58 -2.41
CA THR A 125 -4.64 -11.74 -0.95
C THR A 125 -5.58 -12.90 -0.61
N SER A 126 -5.13 -13.82 0.24
CA SER A 126 -5.91 -14.99 0.65
C SER A 126 -7.06 -14.60 1.58
N HIS A 127 -8.23 -15.18 1.36
CA HIS A 127 -9.38 -15.08 2.27
C HIS A 127 -9.04 -15.58 3.69
N ALA A 128 -8.18 -16.60 3.81
CA ALA A 128 -7.72 -17.11 5.11
C ALA A 128 -7.11 -15.97 5.95
N VAL A 129 -6.16 -15.22 5.37
CA VAL A 129 -5.50 -14.10 6.05
C VAL A 129 -6.49 -12.98 6.36
N THR A 130 -7.35 -12.60 5.40
CA THR A 130 -8.34 -11.54 5.63
C THR A 130 -9.32 -11.89 6.74
N ARG A 131 -9.81 -13.14 6.79
CA ARG A 131 -10.69 -13.62 7.86
C ARG A 131 -9.98 -13.68 9.20
N SER A 132 -8.72 -14.12 9.24
CA SER A 132 -7.92 -14.09 10.47
C SER A 132 -7.76 -12.66 11.03
N ILE A 133 -7.52 -11.67 10.17
CA ILE A 133 -7.44 -10.25 10.60
C ILE A 133 -8.78 -9.80 11.19
N VAL A 134 -9.88 -10.03 10.47
CA VAL A 134 -11.22 -9.69 10.94
C VAL A 134 -11.51 -10.32 12.30
N LYS A 135 -11.26 -11.62 12.44
CA LYS A 135 -11.52 -12.37 13.68
C LYS A 135 -10.73 -11.80 14.85
N GLN A 136 -9.43 -11.53 14.67
CA GLN A 136 -8.61 -10.97 15.76
C GLN A 136 -9.00 -9.54 16.13
N LEU A 137 -9.48 -8.74 15.17
CA LEU A 137 -10.04 -7.41 15.45
C LEU A 137 -11.35 -7.51 16.25
N GLU A 138 -12.25 -8.44 15.89
CA GLU A 138 -13.47 -8.69 16.66
C GLU A 138 -13.14 -9.15 18.10
N GLU A 139 -12.17 -10.05 18.26
CA GLU A 139 -11.66 -10.49 19.57
C GLU A 139 -10.96 -9.37 20.36
N ALA A 140 -10.44 -8.35 19.67
CA ALA A 140 -9.91 -7.12 20.28
C ALA A 140 -11.01 -6.13 20.69
N GLY A 141 -12.28 -6.42 20.42
CA GLY A 141 -13.43 -5.59 20.78
C GLY A 141 -13.85 -4.60 19.70
N ILE A 142 -13.33 -4.72 18.47
CA ILE A 142 -13.81 -3.90 17.34
C ILE A 142 -15.16 -4.43 16.87
N ASN A 143 -16.15 -3.54 16.72
CA ASN A 143 -17.44 -3.93 16.18
C ASN A 143 -17.32 -4.37 14.71
N ARG A 144 -17.89 -5.53 14.37
CA ARG A 144 -17.91 -6.07 13.02
C ARG A 144 -18.46 -5.09 11.98
N SER A 145 -19.45 -4.28 12.33
CA SER A 145 -20.03 -3.27 11.44
C SER A 145 -19.03 -2.19 11.02
N ASN A 146 -17.97 -2.02 11.80
CA ASN A 146 -16.94 -1.02 11.55
C ASN A 146 -15.80 -1.56 10.67
N ILE A 147 -15.79 -2.86 10.33
CA ILE A 147 -14.71 -3.49 9.56
C ILE A 147 -15.18 -3.81 8.14
N THR A 148 -14.56 -3.16 7.14
CA THR A 148 -14.87 -3.38 5.72
C THR A 148 -13.63 -3.75 4.91
N SER A 149 -13.76 -4.64 3.93
CA SER A 149 -12.68 -4.94 2.99
C SER A 149 -12.74 -4.00 1.78
N VAL A 150 -11.66 -3.27 1.50
CA VAL A 150 -11.58 -2.29 0.41
C VAL A 150 -10.76 -2.82 -0.75
N ARG A 151 -11.41 -2.93 -1.91
CA ARG A 151 -10.78 -3.22 -3.20
C ARG A 151 -10.47 -1.90 -3.90
N LEU A 152 -9.22 -1.70 -4.33
CA LEU A 152 -8.92 -0.64 -5.29
C LEU A 152 -9.37 -1.17 -6.64
N LYS A 153 -10.40 -0.57 -7.25
CA LYS A 153 -10.64 -0.76 -8.67
C LYS A 153 -9.61 0.13 -9.39
N LEU A 154 -8.97 -0.41 -10.42
CA LEU A 154 -7.99 0.31 -11.24
C LEU A 154 -8.51 1.58 -11.98
N PRO A 155 -9.82 1.89 -12.14
CA PRO A 155 -10.23 3.20 -12.63
C PRO A 155 -10.08 4.33 -11.61
N ASP A 156 -9.91 4.03 -10.31
CA ASP A 156 -9.97 5.02 -9.23
C ASP A 156 -8.61 5.70 -8.93
N ILE A 157 -7.72 5.79 -9.92
CA ILE A 157 -6.65 6.81 -9.91
C ILE A 157 -7.31 8.15 -10.24
N GLN A 158 -8.21 8.61 -9.39
CA GLN A 158 -8.41 10.03 -9.16
C GLN A 158 -7.81 10.31 -7.80
N LEU A 159 -6.70 11.03 -7.83
CA LEU A 159 -6.09 11.70 -6.69
C LEU A 159 -7.21 12.26 -5.81
N VAL A 160 -7.35 11.78 -4.58
CA VAL A 160 -8.33 12.29 -3.60
C VAL A 160 -7.95 13.75 -3.29
N ARG A 161 -8.42 14.67 -4.12
CA ARG A 161 -8.62 16.07 -3.76
C ARG A 161 -10.01 16.13 -3.15
N THR A 162 -10.08 16.39 -1.84
CA THR A 162 -10.99 17.36 -1.22
C THR A 162 -10.91 17.18 0.30
N ILE A 163 -10.17 18.07 0.97
CA ILE A 163 -10.49 18.46 2.34
C ILE A 163 -11.66 19.44 2.18
N ARG A 164 -12.87 19.05 2.60
CA ARG A 164 -13.96 20.00 2.82
C ARG A 164 -13.73 20.62 4.19
N THR A 165 -13.24 21.85 4.21
CA THR A 165 -13.50 22.77 5.32
C THR A 165 -14.94 23.28 5.18
N GLY A 166 -15.74 23.03 6.21
CA GLY A 166 -17.04 23.63 6.48
C GLY A 166 -17.15 23.80 7.97
#